data_AF-A0A9P6DRK4-F1
#
_entry.id   AF-A0A9P6DRK4-F1
#
_cell.length_a   1.000
_cell.length_b   1.000
_cell.length_c   1.000
_cell.angle_alpha   90.00
_cell.angle_beta   90.00
_cell.angle_gamma   90.00
#
_symmetry.space_group_name_H-M   'P 1'
#
loop_
_entity.id
_entity.type
_entity.pdbx_description
1 polymer ?
#
loop_
_entity_poly.entity_id
_entity_poly.type
_entity_poly.pdbx_seq_one_letter_code
_entity_poly.pdbx_strand_id
1 'polypeptide(L)'
;MTVIPTTPPTPAYAHVPSSTWSLPAQFTALDCFKIGKFADGQSNLAVVTGVPGSASATISAPAAQPTTSVPSWNNDTDAVIQLLYPAGSVNPGSELQGGVDLYANPLPMKDAHNVTMEYSVFIDKDFDFVKGGKLPGLYGGHMGCSGGNIASDCFSTRLMWRPDGAGELYLYVEQSKQLPSLCSTPPLSVCDSDYGLSIGRGSFHWARGQWTHVRQTVRLNTPGIPDGGFTLDVNGNRVITLDSVFYRSPRILTPCDSFFGGHDASWATPRDQYMWFKDFALAVNN
;
A
#
# COMPACT_ATOMS: atom_id res chain seq x y z
N MET A 1 12.94 46.34 -25.28
CA MET A 1 12.98 45.17 -24.38
C MET A 1 12.60 43.97 -25.22
N THR A 2 13.56 43.09 -25.48
CA THR A 2 13.38 41.94 -26.38
C THR A 2 12.94 40.76 -25.52
N VAL A 3 11.73 40.26 -25.78
CA VAL A 3 11.18 39.09 -25.05
C VAL A 3 11.92 37.85 -25.55
N ILE A 4 12.68 37.21 -24.66
CA ILE A 4 13.35 35.94 -24.93
C ILE A 4 12.27 34.85 -24.87
N PRO A 5 12.06 34.05 -25.93
CA PRO A 5 11.12 32.94 -25.88
C PRO A 5 11.66 31.87 -24.93
N THR A 6 10.93 31.60 -23.85
CA THR A 6 11.19 30.48 -22.95
C THR A 6 10.88 29.18 -23.69
N THR A 7 11.90 28.35 -23.89
CA THR A 7 11.73 26.98 -24.38
C THR A 7 10.81 26.19 -23.43
N PRO A 8 9.84 25.40 -23.93
CA PRO A 8 9.06 24.52 -23.10
C PRO A 8 9.98 23.56 -22.32
N PRO A 9 9.66 23.19 -21.07
CA PRO A 9 10.41 22.18 -20.36
C PRO A 9 10.44 20.90 -21.19
N THR A 10 11.64 20.39 -21.44
CA THR A 10 11.85 19.07 -22.04
C THR A 10 11.02 18.06 -21.23
N PRO A 11 10.20 17.21 -21.86
CA PRO A 11 9.49 16.17 -21.13
C PRO A 11 10.54 15.35 -20.36
N ALA A 12 10.37 15.28 -19.04
CA ALA A 12 11.20 14.42 -18.20
C ALA A 12 11.23 13.05 -18.87
N TYR A 13 12.43 12.55 -19.18
CA TYR A 13 12.61 11.21 -19.74
C TYR A 13 11.80 10.25 -18.88
N ALA A 14 10.68 9.76 -19.41
CA ALA A 14 9.92 8.71 -18.77
C ALA A 14 10.85 7.50 -18.77
N HIS A 15 11.50 7.24 -17.64
CA HIS A 15 12.34 6.05 -17.47
C HIS A 15 11.45 4.84 -17.70
N VAL A 16 11.59 4.21 -18.87
CA VAL A 16 10.90 2.97 -19.20
C VAL A 16 11.37 1.92 -18.19
N PRO A 17 10.47 1.25 -17.47
CA PRO A 17 10.86 0.18 -16.55
C PRO A 17 11.63 -0.93 -17.28
N SER A 18 12.60 -1.55 -16.61
CA SER A 18 13.32 -2.72 -17.14
C SER A 18 12.44 -3.96 -17.21
N SER A 19 11.45 -4.07 -16.32
CA SER A 19 10.47 -5.15 -16.34
C SER A 19 9.19 -4.74 -15.62
N THR A 20 8.05 -5.30 -16.05
CA THR A 20 6.73 -4.96 -15.52
C THR A 20 5.85 -6.21 -15.37
N TRP A 21 4.93 -6.17 -14.43
CA TRP A 21 3.83 -7.12 -14.28
C TRP A 21 2.56 -6.36 -13.91
N SER A 22 1.41 -6.81 -14.39
CA SER A 22 0.10 -6.28 -14.03
C SER A 22 -0.91 -7.41 -13.91
N LEU A 23 -1.77 -7.32 -12.89
CA LEU A 23 -2.94 -8.17 -12.74
C LEU A 23 -3.87 -7.98 -13.97
N PRO A 24 -4.25 -9.05 -14.68
CA PRO A 24 -5.21 -8.93 -15.77
C PRO A 24 -6.56 -8.39 -15.26
N ALA A 25 -7.27 -7.60 -16.08
CA ALA A 25 -8.60 -7.08 -15.72
C ALA A 25 -9.64 -8.20 -15.48
N GLN A 26 -9.40 -9.38 -16.06
CA GLN A 26 -10.24 -10.57 -15.94
C GLN A 26 -9.38 -11.73 -15.45
N PHE A 27 -9.75 -12.29 -14.30
CA PHE A 27 -9.09 -13.43 -13.67
C PHE A 27 -10.10 -14.16 -12.78
N THR A 28 -9.85 -15.44 -12.50
CA THR A 28 -10.71 -16.27 -11.65
C THR A 28 -9.98 -16.84 -10.44
N ALA A 29 -8.66 -16.67 -10.39
CA ALA A 29 -7.78 -17.17 -9.33
C ALA A 29 -6.56 -16.25 -9.18
N LEU A 30 -5.83 -16.44 -8.07
CA LEU A 30 -4.66 -15.61 -7.72
C LEU A 30 -3.33 -16.14 -8.26
N ASP A 31 -3.35 -17.13 -9.16
CA ASP A 31 -2.14 -17.79 -9.68
C ASP A 31 -1.15 -16.81 -10.31
N CYS A 32 -1.66 -15.73 -10.93
CA CYS A 32 -0.86 -14.70 -11.55
C CYS A 32 0.03 -13.91 -10.56
N PHE A 33 -0.30 -13.91 -9.27
CA PHE A 33 0.53 -13.29 -8.23
C PHE A 33 1.79 -14.11 -7.91
N LYS A 34 1.86 -15.38 -8.33
CA LYS A 34 2.93 -16.32 -7.95
C LYS A 34 3.18 -16.30 -6.44
N ILE A 35 2.13 -16.62 -5.68
CA ILE A 35 2.16 -16.64 -4.22
C ILE A 35 3.16 -17.71 -3.78
N GLY A 36 4.26 -17.28 -3.17
CA GLY A 36 5.31 -18.18 -2.67
C GLY A 36 5.02 -18.68 -1.25
N LYS A 37 4.22 -17.92 -0.48
CA LYS A 37 3.79 -18.30 0.86
C LYS A 37 2.43 -17.72 1.17
N PHE A 38 1.53 -18.56 1.64
CA PHE A 38 0.32 -18.15 2.32
C PHE A 38 0.55 -18.35 3.82
N ALA A 39 0.62 -17.28 4.60
CA ALA A 39 0.84 -17.40 6.04
C ALA A 39 -0.48 -17.73 6.73
N ASP A 40 -1.52 -16.91 6.52
CA ASP A 40 -2.80 -17.02 7.22
C ASP A 40 -3.95 -16.33 6.46
N GLY A 41 -5.20 -16.75 6.67
CA GLY A 41 -6.39 -16.04 6.18
C GLY A 41 -6.84 -16.39 4.76
N GLN A 42 -6.49 -17.57 4.22
CA GLN A 42 -6.78 -17.90 2.82
C GLN A 42 -8.26 -17.95 2.51
N SER A 43 -9.05 -18.44 3.46
CA SER A 43 -10.51 -18.52 3.35
C SER A 43 -11.20 -17.15 3.31
N ASN A 44 -10.50 -16.07 3.67
CA ASN A 44 -11.05 -14.71 3.65
C ASN A 44 -10.94 -14.05 2.26
N LEU A 45 -10.23 -14.67 1.32
CA LEU A 45 -10.07 -14.17 -0.04
C LEU A 45 -11.06 -14.83 -1.01
N ALA A 46 -11.67 -14.01 -1.85
CA ALA A 46 -12.47 -14.45 -2.98
C ALA A 46 -12.17 -13.60 -4.22
N VAL A 47 -12.24 -14.20 -5.41
CA VAL A 47 -12.28 -13.44 -6.66
C VAL A 47 -13.75 -13.32 -7.07
N VAL A 48 -14.24 -12.10 -7.19
CA VAL A 48 -15.63 -11.79 -7.53
C VAL A 48 -15.69 -10.83 -8.70
N THR A 49 -16.85 -10.72 -9.34
CA THR A 49 -17.08 -9.72 -10.39
C THR A 49 -17.69 -8.47 -9.76
N GLY A 50 -16.98 -7.36 -9.85
CA GLY A 50 -17.48 -6.07 -9.40
C GLY A 50 -17.57 -5.88 -7.88
N VAL A 51 -18.09 -4.71 -7.48
CA VAL A 51 -18.35 -4.33 -6.10
C VAL A 51 -19.86 -4.16 -5.89
N PRO A 52 -20.46 -4.76 -4.84
CA PRO A 52 -21.90 -4.63 -4.60
C PRO A 52 -22.34 -3.16 -4.51
N GLY A 53 -23.47 -2.83 -5.13
CA GLY A 53 -24.05 -1.47 -5.04
C GLY A 53 -24.35 -1.04 -3.60
N SER A 54 -24.65 -1.98 -2.70
CA SER A 54 -24.83 -1.73 -1.26
C SER A 54 -23.55 -1.26 -0.56
N ALA A 55 -22.37 -1.59 -1.08
CA ALA A 55 -21.10 -1.12 -0.54
C ALA A 55 -20.69 0.25 -1.11
N SER A 56 -21.36 0.72 -2.17
CA SER A 56 -21.00 1.95 -2.88
C SER A 56 -21.64 3.18 -2.30
N ALA A 57 -20.87 4.28 -2.23
CA ALA A 57 -21.44 5.57 -1.87
C ALA A 57 -22.50 5.97 -2.91
N THR A 58 -23.69 6.35 -2.45
CA THR A 58 -24.68 6.99 -3.33
C THR A 58 -24.05 8.26 -3.90
N ILE A 59 -24.01 8.42 -5.22
CA ILE A 59 -23.58 9.65 -5.88
C ILE A 59 -24.61 10.74 -5.55
N SER A 60 -24.53 11.31 -4.36
CA SER A 60 -25.09 12.63 -4.09
C SER A 60 -23.98 13.59 -4.45
N ALA A 61 -24.08 14.23 -5.62
CA ALA A 61 -23.13 15.27 -6.02
C ALA A 61 -23.20 16.44 -5.02
N PRO A 62 -22.04 16.96 -4.57
CA PRO A 62 -21.93 18.42 -4.55
C PRO A 62 -20.55 18.96 -5.00
N ALA A 63 -20.63 20.14 -5.62
CA ALA A 63 -19.62 21.17 -5.90
C ALA A 63 -18.30 20.75 -6.59
N ALA A 64 -18.16 21.26 -7.82
CA ALA A 64 -16.99 21.16 -8.69
C ALA A 64 -15.63 21.28 -7.96
N GLN A 65 -14.84 20.20 -8.04
CA GLN A 65 -13.37 20.29 -8.01
C GLN A 65 -12.82 20.15 -9.43
N PRO A 66 -11.64 20.73 -9.73
CA PRO A 66 -11.13 20.88 -11.08
C PRO A 66 -10.90 19.53 -11.75
N THR A 67 -11.22 19.48 -13.04
CA THR A 67 -11.12 18.32 -13.92
C THR A 67 -9.68 17.81 -14.06
N THR A 68 -9.33 16.82 -13.24
CA THR A 68 -8.38 15.77 -13.63
C THR A 68 -9.18 14.49 -13.79
N SER A 69 -9.05 13.82 -14.92
CA SER A 69 -9.80 12.61 -15.28
C SER A 69 -9.73 11.55 -14.19
N VAL A 70 -10.76 11.49 -13.34
CA VAL A 70 -10.98 10.35 -12.44
C VAL A 70 -11.34 9.17 -13.34
N PRO A 71 -10.63 8.04 -13.27
CA PRO A 71 -11.02 6.85 -14.04
C PRO A 71 -12.46 6.48 -13.69
N SER A 72 -13.33 6.31 -14.70
CA SER A 72 -14.68 5.78 -14.47
C SER A 72 -14.55 4.30 -14.13
N TRP A 73 -14.46 3.99 -12.84
CA TRP A 73 -14.38 2.60 -12.39
C TRP A 73 -15.72 1.91 -12.63
N ASN A 74 -15.73 0.94 -13.53
CA ASN A 74 -16.89 0.10 -13.73
C ASN A 74 -16.98 -0.90 -12.57
N ASN A 75 -17.80 -0.59 -11.58
CA ASN A 75 -18.05 -1.48 -10.46
C ASN A 75 -18.76 -2.79 -10.85
N ASP A 76 -19.15 -2.98 -12.12
CA ASP A 76 -20.02 -4.10 -12.52
C ASP A 76 -19.35 -5.17 -13.41
N THR A 77 -18.16 -4.93 -14.00
CA THR A 77 -17.60 -5.87 -15.01
C THR A 77 -16.21 -6.41 -14.75
N ASP A 78 -15.39 -5.76 -13.93
CA ASP A 78 -14.01 -6.21 -13.69
C ASP A 78 -13.96 -7.29 -12.61
N ALA A 79 -13.03 -8.24 -12.77
CA ALA A 79 -12.69 -9.15 -11.68
C ALA A 79 -11.97 -8.38 -10.58
N VAL A 80 -12.37 -8.57 -9.33
CA VAL A 80 -11.78 -7.94 -8.15
C VAL A 80 -11.51 -8.97 -7.07
N ILE A 81 -10.51 -8.71 -6.24
CA ILE A 81 -10.19 -9.52 -5.07
C ILE A 81 -11.00 -8.97 -3.90
N GLN A 82 -11.99 -9.71 -3.42
CA GLN A 82 -12.68 -9.43 -2.18
C GLN A 82 -11.89 -10.01 -1.00
N LEU A 83 -11.78 -9.22 0.07
CA LEU A 83 -11.19 -9.63 1.33
C LEU A 83 -12.19 -9.42 2.47
N LEU A 84 -12.43 -10.48 3.23
CA LEU A 84 -13.29 -10.49 4.41
C LEU A 84 -12.49 -10.22 5.70
N TYR A 85 -13.06 -9.38 6.57
CA TYR A 85 -12.66 -9.20 7.96
C TYR A 85 -13.82 -9.63 8.87
N PRO A 86 -13.80 -10.85 9.44
CA PRO A 86 -14.89 -11.34 10.29
C PRO A 86 -15.04 -10.54 11.58
N ALA A 87 -16.27 -10.38 12.08
CA ALA A 87 -16.58 -9.72 13.33
C ALA A 87 -15.76 -10.30 14.50
N GLY A 88 -15.09 -9.43 15.28
CA GLY A 88 -14.22 -9.82 16.38
C GLY A 88 -12.78 -10.16 15.97
N SER A 89 -12.47 -10.22 14.67
CA SER A 89 -11.12 -10.54 14.21
C SER A 89 -10.15 -9.36 14.39
N VAL A 90 -8.92 -9.65 14.80
CA VAL A 90 -7.87 -8.66 15.02
C VAL A 90 -6.76 -8.76 13.99
N ASN A 91 -6.33 -9.97 13.63
CA ASN A 91 -5.22 -10.21 12.71
C ASN A 91 -5.35 -11.63 12.10
N PRO A 92 -4.57 -11.99 11.07
CA PRO A 92 -4.79 -13.26 10.39
C PRO A 92 -4.19 -14.43 11.17
N GLY A 93 -3.21 -14.20 12.04
CA GLY A 93 -2.59 -15.23 12.89
C GLY A 93 -3.35 -15.55 14.18
N SER A 94 -4.50 -14.91 14.46
CA SER A 94 -5.35 -15.28 15.61
C SER A 94 -6.29 -16.45 15.29
N GLU A 95 -6.85 -17.08 16.33
CA GLU A 95 -7.83 -18.19 16.19
C GLU A 95 -8.98 -17.82 15.24
N LEU A 96 -9.54 -16.61 15.40
CA LEU A 96 -10.41 -16.01 14.41
C LEU A 96 -9.57 -15.19 13.42
N GLN A 97 -9.29 -15.76 12.25
CA GLN A 97 -8.45 -15.13 11.24
C GLN A 97 -9.17 -13.94 10.59
N GLY A 98 -8.61 -12.74 10.74
CA GLY A 98 -9.08 -11.52 10.10
C GLY A 98 -8.18 -11.05 8.98
N GLY A 99 -8.73 -10.88 7.77
CA GLY A 99 -7.94 -10.47 6.62
C GLY A 99 -7.02 -11.60 6.12
N VAL A 100 -5.85 -11.24 5.62
CA VAL A 100 -4.89 -12.16 4.99
C VAL A 100 -3.44 -11.72 5.20
N ASP A 101 -2.53 -12.70 5.29
CA ASP A 101 -1.07 -12.51 5.16
C ASP A 101 -0.51 -13.49 4.11
N LEU A 102 0.01 -12.97 3.00
CA LEU A 102 0.68 -13.75 1.97
C LEU A 102 1.86 -13.00 1.34
N TYR A 103 2.75 -13.74 0.69
CA TYR A 103 3.92 -13.21 -0.02
C TYR A 103 3.89 -13.65 -1.48
N ALA A 104 3.99 -12.69 -2.40
CA ALA A 104 3.78 -12.88 -3.82
C ALA A 104 4.98 -12.37 -4.62
N ASN A 105 5.48 -13.14 -5.59
CA ASN A 105 6.62 -12.71 -6.41
C ASN A 105 6.29 -12.86 -7.90
N PRO A 106 5.37 -12.05 -8.44
CA PRO A 106 4.93 -12.22 -9.83
C PRO A 106 6.01 -11.83 -10.84
N LEU A 107 6.96 -10.98 -10.42
CA LEU A 107 8.08 -10.47 -11.20
C LEU A 107 9.42 -10.82 -10.52
N PRO A 108 10.47 -11.24 -11.26
CA PRO A 108 11.79 -11.49 -10.68
C PRO A 108 12.46 -10.18 -10.26
N MET A 109 12.74 -10.01 -8.96
CA MET A 109 13.28 -8.76 -8.37
C MET A 109 14.62 -8.94 -7.65
N LYS A 110 15.35 -10.02 -7.94
CA LYS A 110 16.56 -10.42 -7.20
C LYS A 110 17.60 -9.29 -7.06
N ASP A 111 17.74 -8.46 -8.09
CA ASP A 111 18.74 -7.38 -8.17
C ASP A 111 18.07 -6.01 -8.39
N ALA A 112 16.79 -5.88 -8.02
CA ALA A 112 16.02 -4.65 -8.19
C ALA A 112 16.35 -3.64 -7.09
N HIS A 113 16.75 -2.44 -7.50
CA HIS A 113 17.06 -1.32 -6.59
C HIS A 113 16.00 -0.22 -6.58
N ASN A 114 15.11 -0.20 -7.56
CA ASN A 114 14.07 0.81 -7.70
C ASN A 114 12.81 0.10 -8.19
N VAL A 115 11.80 -0.03 -7.34
CA VAL A 115 10.58 -0.79 -7.63
C VAL A 115 9.36 0.06 -7.35
N THR A 116 8.43 0.07 -8.29
CA THR A 116 7.11 0.65 -8.11
C THR A 116 6.09 -0.45 -7.92
N MET A 117 5.19 -0.27 -6.95
CA MET A 117 3.99 -1.07 -6.76
C MET A 117 2.77 -0.16 -6.74
N GLU A 118 1.73 -0.55 -7.45
CA GLU A 118 0.44 0.16 -7.44
C GLU A 118 -0.72 -0.82 -7.35
N TYR A 119 -1.83 -0.35 -6.80
CA TYR A 119 -3.10 -1.08 -6.70
C TYR A 119 -4.23 -0.11 -6.32
N SER A 120 -5.46 -0.55 -6.55
CA SER A 120 -6.68 0.17 -6.17
C SER A 120 -7.38 -0.58 -5.03
N VAL A 121 -7.86 0.15 -4.02
CA VAL A 121 -8.65 -0.38 -2.89
C VAL A 121 -10.02 0.27 -2.87
N PHE A 122 -11.08 -0.53 -2.78
CA PHE A 122 -12.42 -0.09 -2.46
C PHE A 122 -12.75 -0.51 -1.05
N ILE A 123 -13.13 0.45 -0.21
CA ILE A 123 -13.53 0.19 1.16
C ILE A 123 -15.05 0.33 1.24
N ASP A 124 -15.76 -0.60 1.88
CA ASP A 124 -17.21 -0.52 2.05
C ASP A 124 -17.66 0.84 2.62
N LYS A 125 -18.76 1.40 2.12
CA LYS A 125 -19.30 2.70 2.56
C LYS A 125 -19.52 2.79 4.08
N ASP A 126 -19.83 1.67 4.72
CA ASP A 126 -20.12 1.63 6.15
C ASP A 126 -18.87 1.30 6.99
N PHE A 127 -17.75 0.93 6.36
CA PHE A 127 -16.56 0.36 7.02
C PHE A 127 -16.14 1.10 8.30
N ASP A 128 -16.07 0.39 9.41
CA ASP A 128 -15.52 0.86 10.67
C ASP A 128 -14.01 0.63 10.70
N PHE A 129 -13.25 1.73 10.69
CA PHE A 129 -11.79 1.70 10.70
C PHE A 129 -11.20 1.31 12.05
N VAL A 130 -12.00 1.37 13.13
CA VAL A 130 -11.57 1.12 14.51
C VAL A 130 -10.29 1.92 14.80
N LYS A 131 -9.18 1.25 15.16
CA LYS A 131 -7.88 1.87 15.43
C LYS A 131 -6.92 1.84 14.23
N GLY A 132 -7.27 1.07 13.20
CA GLY A 132 -6.44 0.88 12.03
C GLY A 132 -6.20 -0.58 11.62
N GLY A 133 -5.50 -0.72 10.51
CA GLY A 133 -5.11 -2.00 9.93
C GLY A 133 -4.11 -1.80 8.79
N LYS A 134 -3.61 -2.91 8.25
CA LYS A 134 -2.51 -2.97 7.29
C LYS A 134 -3.07 -3.16 5.89
N LEU A 135 -2.38 -2.60 4.92
CA LEU A 135 -2.62 -2.75 3.49
C LEU A 135 -1.29 -3.10 2.79
N PRO A 136 -1.35 -3.71 1.59
CA PRO A 136 -0.16 -4.19 0.90
C PRO A 136 0.92 -3.11 0.70
N GLY A 137 2.18 -3.50 0.77
CA GLY A 137 3.32 -2.63 0.41
C GLY A 137 4.44 -3.43 -0.20
N LEU A 138 5.69 -2.96 -0.23
CA LEU A 138 6.87 -3.75 -0.64
C LEU A 138 7.66 -4.27 0.57
N TYR A 139 8.44 -5.35 0.44
CA TYR A 139 9.42 -5.79 1.45
C TYR A 139 10.80 -6.01 0.84
N GLY A 140 11.81 -6.26 1.67
CA GLY A 140 13.13 -6.64 1.21
C GLY A 140 13.92 -7.37 2.29
N GLY A 141 15.01 -8.04 1.88
CA GLY A 141 15.73 -8.96 2.77
C GLY A 141 15.01 -10.31 2.88
N HIS A 142 14.24 -10.51 3.94
CA HIS A 142 13.50 -11.76 4.21
C HIS A 142 12.03 -11.50 4.58
N MET A 143 11.20 -12.55 4.49
CA MET A 143 9.79 -12.50 4.92
C MET A 143 9.68 -12.31 6.44
N GLY A 144 8.57 -11.77 6.95
CA GLY A 144 8.35 -11.60 8.39
C GLY A 144 9.03 -10.37 9.01
N CYS A 145 9.37 -9.37 8.19
CA CYS A 145 9.85 -8.05 8.65
C CYS A 145 8.70 -7.20 9.22
N SER A 146 8.10 -7.71 10.30
CA SER A 146 6.86 -7.22 10.90
C SER A 146 6.74 -7.71 12.36
N GLY A 147 5.62 -7.38 13.03
CA GLY A 147 5.25 -8.00 14.30
C GLY A 147 6.13 -7.65 15.51
N GLY A 148 6.90 -6.56 15.45
CA GLY A 148 7.84 -6.18 16.51
C GLY A 148 9.23 -6.83 16.38
N ASN A 149 9.47 -7.58 15.31
CA ASN A 149 10.82 -8.04 15.00
C ASN A 149 11.71 -6.84 14.68
N ILE A 150 12.93 -6.85 15.24
CA ILE A 150 13.96 -5.89 14.88
C ILE A 150 14.25 -6.08 13.38
N ALA A 151 13.94 -5.06 12.58
CA ALA A 151 14.18 -5.04 11.14
C ALA A 151 15.67 -4.79 10.86
N SER A 152 16.51 -5.66 11.42
CA SER A 152 17.95 -5.50 11.35
C SER A 152 18.39 -5.64 9.91
N ASP A 153 17.91 -6.65 9.18
CA ASP A 153 18.34 -7.23 7.89
C ASP A 153 17.20 -7.38 6.86
N CYS A 154 16.12 -6.66 7.09
CA CYS A 154 14.95 -6.62 6.24
C CYS A 154 14.29 -5.24 6.30
N PHE A 155 13.34 -4.99 5.41
CA PHE A 155 12.42 -3.86 5.55
C PHE A 155 11.04 -4.20 5.01
N SER A 156 10.02 -3.44 5.43
CA SER A 156 8.70 -3.44 4.78
C SER A 156 8.10 -2.03 4.72
N THR A 157 7.35 -1.74 3.66
CA THR A 157 6.79 -0.42 3.30
C THR A 157 5.28 -0.52 3.11
N ARG A 158 4.63 -1.22 4.04
CA ARG A 158 3.19 -1.42 4.05
C ARG A 158 2.48 -0.10 4.23
N LEU A 159 1.25 -0.02 3.73
CA LEU A 159 0.39 1.09 4.07
C LEU A 159 -0.46 0.70 5.27
N MET A 160 -0.94 1.70 6.02
CA MET A 160 -1.93 1.47 7.06
C MET A 160 -3.09 2.46 6.90
N TRP A 161 -4.27 2.02 7.31
CA TRP A 161 -5.35 2.93 7.69
C TRP A 161 -5.35 3.13 9.21
N ARG A 162 -5.90 4.26 9.63
CA ARG A 162 -6.09 4.70 11.01
C ARG A 162 -7.56 5.12 11.19
N PRO A 163 -7.98 5.57 12.39
CA PRO A 163 -9.35 6.08 12.57
C PRO A 163 -9.71 7.10 11.49
N ASP A 164 -10.99 7.10 11.10
CA ASP A 164 -11.54 7.96 10.05
C ASP A 164 -10.91 7.81 8.65
N GLY A 165 -10.13 6.74 8.45
CA GLY A 165 -9.52 6.42 7.16
C GLY A 165 -8.22 7.15 6.90
N ALA A 166 -7.64 7.84 7.91
CA ALA A 166 -6.34 8.47 7.74
C ALA A 166 -5.28 7.44 7.31
N GLY A 167 -4.58 7.74 6.22
CA GLY A 167 -3.57 6.87 5.64
C GLY A 167 -2.16 7.21 6.13
N GLU A 168 -1.29 6.20 6.22
CA GLU A 168 0.13 6.37 6.53
C GLU A 168 1.00 5.36 5.78
N LEU A 169 2.29 5.68 5.61
CA LEU A 169 3.31 4.68 5.42
C LEU A 169 3.61 4.02 6.77
N TYR A 170 3.52 2.70 6.83
CA TYR A 170 3.91 1.91 7.99
C TYR A 170 5.21 1.15 7.70
N LEU A 171 6.31 1.73 8.17
CA LEU A 171 7.66 1.39 7.76
C LEU A 171 8.37 0.53 8.80
N TYR A 172 8.77 -0.68 8.43
CA TYR A 172 9.76 -1.46 9.18
C TYR A 172 11.13 -1.28 8.52
N VAL A 173 12.08 -0.75 9.26
CA VAL A 173 13.49 -0.54 8.87
C VAL A 173 14.36 -0.57 10.12
N GLU A 174 15.68 -0.62 9.95
CA GLU A 174 16.64 -0.46 11.05
C GLU A 174 16.54 0.98 11.63
N GLN A 175 15.73 1.14 12.68
CA GLN A 175 15.33 2.45 13.21
C GLN A 175 16.54 3.29 13.67
N SER A 176 17.55 2.65 14.28
CA SER A 176 18.75 3.32 14.81
C SER A 176 19.65 3.97 13.73
N LYS A 177 19.42 3.66 12.45
CA LYS A 177 20.15 4.24 11.31
C LYS A 177 19.35 5.29 10.54
N GLN A 178 18.11 5.54 10.94
CA GLN A 178 17.28 6.54 10.27
C GLN A 178 17.66 7.95 10.73
N LEU A 179 17.52 8.91 9.82
CA LEU A 179 17.69 10.31 10.15
C LEU A 179 16.46 10.85 10.91
N PRO A 180 16.63 11.82 11.83
CA PRO A 180 15.50 12.45 12.53
C PRO A 180 14.46 13.09 11.59
N SER A 181 14.87 13.47 10.38
CA SER A 181 13.99 14.03 9.35
C SER A 181 12.87 13.06 8.95
N LEU A 182 13.12 11.75 8.93
CA LEU A 182 12.11 10.73 8.66
C LEU A 182 10.93 10.87 9.63
N CYS A 183 11.24 11.02 10.92
CA CYS A 183 10.28 11.14 12.01
C CYS A 183 9.67 12.54 12.14
N SER A 184 10.13 13.50 11.34
CA SER A 184 9.59 14.84 11.22
C SER A 184 8.71 15.00 9.97
N THR A 185 8.46 13.91 9.23
CA THR A 185 7.64 13.94 8.01
C THR A 185 6.20 14.36 8.36
N PRO A 186 5.66 15.43 7.74
CA PRO A 186 4.29 15.88 7.98
C PRO A 186 3.25 14.92 7.36
N PRO A 187 1.97 15.03 7.77
CA PRO A 187 1.47 15.90 8.83
C PRO A 187 1.71 15.36 10.25
N LEU A 188 1.95 14.06 10.38
CA LEU A 188 2.28 13.41 11.66
C LEU A 188 3.13 12.17 11.41
N SER A 189 4.24 12.02 12.14
CA SER A 189 5.01 10.79 12.18
C SER A 189 5.28 10.35 13.62
N VAL A 190 5.21 9.05 13.88
CA VAL A 190 5.44 8.44 15.19
C VAL A 190 6.50 7.37 15.03
N CYS A 191 7.68 7.64 15.59
CA CYS A 191 8.84 6.76 15.51
C CYS A 191 9.27 6.12 16.83
N ASP A 192 8.73 6.57 17.96
CA ASP A 192 8.96 5.94 19.25
C ASP A 192 8.01 4.74 19.39
N SER A 193 8.44 3.60 18.85
CA SER A 193 7.60 2.41 18.66
C SER A 193 8.45 1.14 18.68
N ASP A 194 8.05 0.18 19.50
CA ASP A 194 8.57 -1.21 19.46
C ASP A 194 8.18 -1.94 18.15
N TYR A 195 7.35 -1.32 17.32
CA TYR A 195 6.84 -1.85 16.06
C TYR A 195 7.33 -1.01 14.87
N GLY A 196 6.58 -1.02 13.76
CA GLY A 196 6.87 -0.17 12.60
C GLY A 196 6.68 1.32 12.92
N LEU A 197 7.38 2.15 12.17
CA LEU A 197 7.28 3.60 12.18
C LEU A 197 6.03 4.03 11.42
N SER A 198 5.25 4.95 12.01
CA SER A 198 4.13 5.60 11.34
C SER A 198 4.64 6.87 10.69
N ILE A 199 4.65 6.94 9.36
CA ILE A 199 5.21 8.07 8.61
C ILE A 199 4.11 8.76 7.81
N GLY A 200 3.98 10.07 8.02
CA GLY A 200 3.04 10.92 7.28
C GLY A 200 1.57 10.55 7.49
N ARG A 201 1.18 10.11 8.69
CA ARG A 201 -0.21 9.77 9.03
C ARG A 201 -1.13 10.95 8.79
N GLY A 202 -2.16 10.73 7.97
CA GLY A 202 -3.14 11.75 7.58
C GLY A 202 -2.73 12.56 6.36
N SER A 203 -1.62 12.22 5.69
CA SER A 203 -1.25 12.81 4.38
C SER A 203 -2.27 12.52 3.27
N PHE A 204 -3.08 11.47 3.44
CA PHE A 204 -4.22 11.12 2.60
C PHE A 204 -5.29 10.40 3.43
N HIS A 205 -6.45 10.17 2.85
CA HIS A 205 -7.52 9.37 3.45
C HIS A 205 -7.97 8.27 2.49
N TRP A 206 -8.23 7.09 3.05
CA TRP A 206 -8.90 6.00 2.36
C TRP A 206 -10.39 6.31 2.30
N ALA A 207 -10.93 6.42 1.09
CA ALA A 207 -12.34 6.72 0.90
C ALA A 207 -13.21 5.49 1.16
N ARG A 208 -14.31 5.67 1.88
CA ARG A 208 -15.38 4.68 1.98
C ARG A 208 -16.30 4.79 0.77
N GLY A 209 -16.80 3.66 0.29
CA GLY A 209 -17.74 3.51 -0.81
C GLY A 209 -17.19 3.93 -2.18
N GLN A 210 -15.87 4.10 -2.31
CA GLN A 210 -15.19 4.54 -3.54
C GLN A 210 -13.78 3.93 -3.64
N TRP A 211 -13.25 3.88 -4.86
CA TRP A 211 -11.88 3.43 -5.11
C TRP A 211 -10.85 4.49 -4.70
N THR A 212 -9.82 4.05 -4.00
CA THR A 212 -8.58 4.80 -3.75
C THR A 212 -7.44 4.08 -4.47
N HIS A 213 -6.82 4.74 -5.44
CA HIS A 213 -5.65 4.21 -6.15
C HIS A 213 -4.37 4.68 -5.47
N VAL A 214 -3.45 3.76 -5.19
CA VAL A 214 -2.15 4.07 -4.59
C VAL A 214 -1.02 3.54 -5.45
N ARG A 215 0.07 4.30 -5.49
CA ARG A 215 1.31 3.94 -6.18
C ARG A 215 2.48 4.32 -5.29
N GLN A 216 3.20 3.31 -4.79
CA GLN A 216 4.42 3.50 -4.02
C GLN A 216 5.66 3.14 -4.85
N THR A 217 6.73 3.90 -4.71
CA THR A 217 8.04 3.57 -5.29
C THR A 217 9.08 3.54 -4.20
N VAL A 218 9.81 2.42 -4.11
CA VAL A 218 10.93 2.23 -3.18
C VAL A 218 12.23 2.23 -3.98
N ARG A 219 13.15 3.13 -3.62
CA ARG A 219 14.53 3.14 -4.13
C ARG A 219 15.47 2.78 -2.99
N LEU A 220 16.16 1.66 -3.12
CA LEU A 220 17.19 1.25 -2.17
C LEU A 220 18.29 2.32 -2.10
N ASN A 221 18.84 2.48 -0.91
CA ASN A 221 19.98 3.34 -0.67
C ASN A 221 21.28 2.71 -1.17
N THR A 222 22.28 3.54 -1.38
CA THR A 222 23.67 3.14 -1.50
C THR A 222 24.08 2.40 -0.21
N PRO A 223 24.74 1.23 -0.29
CA PRO A 223 25.11 0.47 0.91
C PRO A 223 25.89 1.32 1.93
N GLY A 224 25.34 1.43 3.14
CA GLY A 224 25.94 2.18 4.25
C GLY A 224 25.59 3.68 4.29
N ILE A 225 24.92 4.22 3.27
CA ILE A 225 24.51 5.62 3.19
C ILE A 225 22.98 5.68 3.30
N PRO A 226 22.37 6.60 4.07
CA PRO A 226 20.91 6.74 4.17
C PRO A 226 20.34 7.64 3.06
N ASP A 227 20.53 7.29 1.78
CA ASP A 227 20.08 8.06 0.59
C ASP A 227 18.93 7.36 -0.20
N GLY A 228 18.25 6.42 0.46
CA GLY A 228 17.15 5.64 -0.10
C GLY A 228 15.89 6.48 -0.25
N GLY A 229 15.13 6.20 -1.31
CA GLY A 229 13.92 6.91 -1.64
C GLY A 229 12.65 6.15 -1.29
N PHE A 230 11.61 6.89 -0.96
CA PHE A 230 10.23 6.41 -0.96
C PHE A 230 9.31 7.51 -1.51
N THR A 231 8.41 7.15 -2.41
CA THR A 231 7.33 8.04 -2.82
C THR A 231 6.00 7.33 -2.73
N LEU A 232 4.94 8.04 -2.33
CA LEU A 232 3.57 7.58 -2.38
C LEU A 232 2.71 8.59 -3.12
N ASP A 233 2.10 8.14 -4.20
CA ASP A 233 1.08 8.84 -4.97
C ASP A 233 -0.28 8.22 -4.64
N VAL A 234 -1.28 9.06 -4.34
CA VAL A 234 -2.66 8.65 -4.04
C VAL A 234 -3.59 9.39 -4.99
N ASN A 235 -4.39 8.64 -5.76
CA ASN A 235 -5.25 9.16 -6.82
C ASN A 235 -4.51 10.11 -7.78
N GLY A 236 -3.26 9.77 -8.11
CA GLY A 236 -2.40 10.56 -9.00
C GLY A 236 -1.68 11.76 -8.35
N ASN A 237 -1.91 12.03 -7.06
CA ASN A 237 -1.27 13.13 -6.33
C ASN A 237 -0.17 12.62 -5.40
N ARG A 238 1.02 13.22 -5.47
CA ARG A 238 2.13 12.91 -4.55
C ARG A 238 1.80 13.37 -3.13
N VAL A 239 1.70 12.43 -2.18
CA VAL A 239 1.38 12.73 -0.76
C VAL A 239 2.55 12.50 0.20
N ILE A 240 3.49 11.61 -0.13
CA ILE A 240 4.73 11.40 0.65
C ILE A 240 5.91 11.35 -0.32
N THR A 241 6.97 12.10 -0.01
CA THR A 241 8.29 11.98 -0.65
C THR A 241 9.36 11.93 0.43
N LEU A 242 10.17 10.88 0.42
CA LEU A 242 11.33 10.68 1.28
C LEU A 242 12.54 10.40 0.39
N ASP A 243 13.68 10.99 0.72
CA ASP A 243 14.93 10.86 -0.04
C ASP A 243 16.11 10.37 0.82
N SER A 244 15.86 10.17 2.12
CA SER A 244 16.88 9.90 3.12
C SER A 244 16.52 8.71 4.02
N VAL A 245 16.06 7.61 3.42
CA VAL A 245 15.71 6.38 4.13
C VAL A 245 16.88 5.39 4.07
N PHE A 246 17.23 4.79 5.21
CA PHE A 246 18.20 3.69 5.22
C PHE A 246 17.47 2.34 5.13
N TYR A 247 17.61 1.65 4.00
CA TYR A 247 17.22 0.25 3.83
C TYR A 247 18.46 -0.63 4.01
N ARG A 248 18.38 -1.69 4.80
CA ARG A 248 19.44 -2.70 4.83
C ARG A 248 19.02 -3.88 3.98
N SER A 249 19.51 -3.93 2.74
CA SER A 249 19.62 -5.13 1.89
C SER A 249 19.79 -4.68 0.43
N PRO A 250 20.48 -5.45 -0.44
CA PRO A 250 20.46 -5.19 -1.88
C PRO A 250 19.18 -5.68 -2.58
N ARG A 251 18.13 -6.14 -1.88
CA ARG A 251 16.97 -6.80 -2.52
C ARG A 251 15.61 -6.28 -2.10
N ILE A 252 14.75 -6.03 -3.09
CA ILE A 252 13.30 -5.78 -2.95
C ILE A 252 12.52 -7.06 -3.35
N LEU A 253 11.46 -7.38 -2.62
CA LEU A 253 10.50 -8.46 -2.82
C LEU A 253 9.07 -7.94 -2.56
N THR A 254 8.02 -8.65 -3.00
CA THR A 254 6.62 -8.14 -2.89
C THR A 254 5.77 -8.95 -1.87
N PRO A 255 5.23 -8.34 -0.81
CA PRO A 255 4.24 -8.91 0.09
C PRO A 255 2.81 -8.55 -0.37
N CYS A 256 1.82 -9.27 0.14
CA CYS A 256 0.41 -8.91 0.07
C CYS A 256 -0.22 -9.27 1.41
N ASP A 257 -0.22 -8.32 2.35
CA ASP A 257 -0.87 -8.48 3.64
C ASP A 257 -1.92 -7.39 3.83
N SER A 258 -3.11 -7.78 4.31
CA SER A 258 -4.18 -6.84 4.64
C SER A 258 -5.04 -7.39 5.75
N PHE A 259 -5.06 -6.72 6.90
CA PHE A 259 -5.75 -7.16 8.11
C PHE A 259 -6.06 -5.95 9.00
N PHE A 260 -7.13 -6.00 9.81
CA PHE A 260 -7.19 -5.14 11.00
C PHE A 260 -5.93 -5.33 11.81
N GLY A 261 -5.48 -4.39 12.64
CA GLY A 261 -4.27 -4.76 13.37
C GLY A 261 -3.70 -3.81 14.38
N GLY A 262 -3.61 -4.35 15.59
CA GLY A 262 -2.57 -4.16 16.58
C GLY A 262 -2.26 -5.54 17.14
N HIS A 263 -2.08 -5.66 18.46
CA HIS A 263 -1.83 -6.95 19.10
C HIS A 263 -2.91 -7.34 20.12
N ASP A 264 -3.97 -6.55 20.26
CA ASP A 264 -4.98 -6.71 21.31
C ASP A 264 -6.43 -6.57 20.79
N ALA A 265 -7.41 -6.99 21.60
CA ALA A 265 -8.82 -7.04 21.23
C ALA A 265 -9.45 -5.67 20.89
N SER A 266 -8.87 -4.55 21.31
CA SER A 266 -9.38 -3.21 20.99
C SER A 266 -9.16 -2.80 19.53
N TRP A 267 -8.46 -3.63 18.76
CA TRP A 267 -8.30 -3.51 17.31
C TRP A 267 -9.29 -4.36 16.53
N ALA A 268 -10.10 -5.17 17.22
CA ALA A 268 -11.05 -6.07 16.59
C ALA A 268 -12.10 -5.30 15.81
N THR A 269 -12.39 -5.75 14.60
CA THR A 269 -13.55 -5.24 13.85
C THR A 269 -14.86 -5.56 14.59
N PRO A 270 -15.82 -4.63 14.71
CA PRO A 270 -17.05 -4.88 15.46
C PRO A 270 -18.09 -5.72 14.69
N ARG A 271 -17.90 -5.91 13.38
CA ARG A 271 -18.81 -6.65 12.49
C ARG A 271 -18.05 -7.24 11.30
N ASP A 272 -18.72 -8.03 10.47
CA ASP A 272 -18.16 -8.48 9.20
C ASP A 272 -18.01 -7.29 8.26
N GLN A 273 -16.81 -7.12 7.69
CA GLN A 273 -16.49 -6.01 6.82
C GLN A 273 -15.68 -6.47 5.62
N TYR A 274 -15.75 -5.70 4.53
CA TYR A 274 -15.12 -6.05 3.27
C TYR A 274 -14.28 -4.91 2.70
N MET A 275 -13.20 -5.31 2.04
CA MET A 275 -12.48 -4.47 1.08
C MET A 275 -12.36 -5.23 -0.23
N TRP A 276 -12.26 -4.48 -1.33
CA TRP A 276 -12.01 -5.03 -2.65
C TRP A 276 -10.74 -4.43 -3.24
N PHE A 277 -9.98 -5.23 -3.98
CA PHE A 277 -8.71 -4.83 -4.57
C PHE A 277 -8.66 -5.17 -6.05
N LYS A 278 -8.01 -4.30 -6.83
CA LYS A 278 -7.74 -4.51 -8.27
C LYS A 278 -6.56 -3.67 -8.74
N ASP A 279 -6.26 -3.75 -10.03
CA ASP A 279 -5.21 -2.96 -10.70
C ASP A 279 -3.81 -3.12 -10.08
N PHE A 280 -3.51 -4.28 -9.49
CA PHE A 280 -2.16 -4.54 -8.99
C PHE A 280 -1.16 -4.51 -10.14
N ALA A 281 -0.11 -3.70 -10.00
CA ALA A 281 1.00 -3.70 -10.94
C ALA A 281 2.33 -3.49 -10.22
N LEU A 282 3.39 -4.01 -10.84
CA LEU A 282 4.77 -3.93 -10.38
C LEU A 282 5.66 -3.54 -11.54
N ALA A 283 6.63 -2.67 -11.26
CA ALA A 283 7.63 -2.26 -12.23
C ALA A 283 9.01 -2.20 -11.56
N VAL A 284 10.02 -2.83 -12.16
CA VAL A 284 11.42 -2.59 -11.83
C VAL A 284 11.89 -1.42 -12.69
N ASN A 285 12.19 -0.30 -12.05
CA ASN A 285 12.63 0.92 -12.73
C ASN A 285 14.15 0.85 -13.03
N ASN A 286 14.57 1.58 -14.06
CA ASN A 286 15.99 1.79 -14.36
C ASN A 286 16.63 2.84 -13.43
#